data_AF-K1R4W0-F1
#
_entry.id   AF-K1R4W0-F1
#
_cell.length_a   1.000
_cell.length_b   1.000
_cell.length_c   1.000
_cell.angle_alpha   90.00
_cell.angle_beta   90.00
_cell.angle_gamma   90.00
#
_symmetry.space_group_name_H-M   'P 1'
#
loop_
_entity.id
_entity.type
_entity.pdbx_description
1 polymer ?
#
loop_
_entity_poly.entity_id
_entity_poly.type
_entity_poly.pdbx_seq_one_letter_code
_entity_poly.pdbx_strand_id
1 'polypeptide(L)'
;MFTKSLWTLIVFAILRLPSSNGSLTSTTVKSYLTDMKNNYDKNIFPKHKTHGQVSVMMGLQLISINGFDEVAGILELVAKLKISWTDENLQRLYASAYADISEALVPQNDVWLPPVTVYNSVESLKMVGDSSYHVRVIPGIGWIQWIPGVITKTSCSVDATYFPFDKQVCDITFTNWGYTESEMNLYSRDEVIDLSLFTQNEQWSLGESKVSNSSTGGLSFLTFSVTLERQPTWFLLNMVLPIILIGLLTGLVFLMPVDDGERVGYIITAFLTFAFFLDMISSNLPHTSNPMALVVYFLTVMVYLSSASTVVTILTLRIYDKSTEVPKWLKVVVAIILARYCCPKKQLSDEEMAGWAAPEKKEDVKPVILGPTENITYRLVGLALDILFFVLFILINLVCTIIFLVPLSTNGS
;
A
#
# COMPACT_ATOMS: atom_id res chain seq x y z
N MET A 1 70.73 16.60 -51.42
CA MET A 1 69.74 15.78 -50.69
C MET A 1 69.91 15.92 -49.17
N PHE A 2 69.99 17.17 -48.64
CA PHE A 2 70.22 17.40 -47.19
C PHE A 2 69.53 18.67 -46.65
N THR A 3 68.55 19.25 -47.35
CA THR A 3 67.91 20.52 -46.92
C THR A 3 66.42 20.39 -46.57
N LYS A 4 65.80 19.22 -46.75
CA LYS A 4 64.38 18.98 -46.40
C LYS A 4 64.14 18.40 -45.00
N SER A 5 65.19 18.02 -44.28
CA SER A 5 65.08 17.39 -42.94
C SER A 5 65.10 18.39 -41.78
N LEU A 6 65.65 19.59 -41.99
CA LEU A 6 65.79 20.58 -40.91
C LEU A 6 64.50 21.37 -40.64
N TRP A 7 63.68 21.59 -41.68
CA TRP A 7 62.41 22.34 -41.56
C TRP A 7 61.28 21.54 -40.91
N THR A 8 61.26 20.21 -41.07
CA THR A 8 60.25 19.35 -40.43
C THR A 8 60.49 19.18 -38.93
N LEU A 9 61.75 19.26 -38.46
CA LEU A 9 62.09 19.22 -37.04
C LEU A 9 61.76 20.52 -36.31
N ILE A 10 61.88 21.68 -36.96
CA ILE A 10 61.55 22.99 -36.36
C ILE A 10 60.03 23.17 -36.24
N VAL A 11 59.24 22.69 -37.20
CA VAL A 11 57.77 22.76 -37.13
C VAL A 11 57.20 21.79 -36.08
N PHE A 12 57.83 20.62 -35.88
CA PHE A 12 57.45 19.70 -34.79
C PHE A 12 57.90 20.17 -33.39
N ALA A 13 58.91 21.04 -33.29
CA ALA A 13 59.36 21.60 -32.03
C ALA A 13 58.47 22.77 -31.55
N ILE A 14 57.84 23.52 -32.46
CA ILE A 14 56.96 24.66 -32.13
C ILE A 14 55.52 24.20 -31.81
N LEU A 15 55.10 23.01 -32.24
CA LEU A 15 53.79 22.43 -31.93
C LEU A 15 53.73 21.57 -30.66
N ARG A 16 54.85 21.42 -29.94
CA ARG A 16 54.83 20.96 -28.54
C ARG A 16 54.77 22.18 -27.62
N LEU A 17 53.66 22.91 -27.68
CA LEU A 17 53.24 23.61 -26.46
C LEU A 17 53.09 22.52 -25.40
N PRO A 18 53.80 22.60 -24.26
CA PRO A 18 53.49 21.73 -23.16
C PRO A 18 52.03 21.99 -22.83
N SER A 19 51.16 21.00 -23.03
CA SER A 19 49.97 20.93 -22.21
C SER A 19 50.50 20.90 -20.78
N SER A 20 50.43 22.04 -20.09
CA SER A 20 50.64 22.09 -18.66
C SER A 20 49.49 21.29 -18.04
N ASN A 21 49.63 19.98 -18.05
CA ASN A 21 48.99 19.16 -17.05
C ASN A 21 49.70 19.54 -15.76
N GLY A 22 49.24 20.61 -15.12
CA GLY A 22 49.65 20.99 -13.79
C GLY A 22 49.50 19.75 -12.93
N SER A 23 50.63 19.22 -12.46
CA SER A 23 50.60 18.13 -11.50
C SER A 23 49.94 18.69 -10.25
N LEU A 24 48.68 18.30 -10.00
CA LEU A 24 47.94 18.69 -8.81
C LEU A 24 48.71 18.18 -7.59
N THR A 25 49.53 19.04 -6.99
CA THR A 25 50.30 18.64 -5.80
C THR A 25 49.41 18.68 -4.56
N SER A 26 49.60 17.72 -3.65
CA SER A 26 48.93 17.72 -2.35
C SER A 26 49.18 19.01 -1.56
N THR A 27 50.29 19.69 -1.83
CA THR A 27 50.65 20.99 -1.25
C THR A 27 49.72 22.11 -1.74
N THR A 28 49.36 22.13 -3.02
CA THR A 28 48.41 23.11 -3.59
C THR A 28 47.00 22.93 -3.01
N VAL A 29 46.55 21.69 -2.85
CA VAL A 29 45.24 21.41 -2.22
C VAL A 29 45.25 21.83 -0.75
N LYS A 30 46.33 21.53 -0.01
CA LYS A 30 46.48 21.93 1.38
C LYS A 30 46.45 23.46 1.56
N SER A 31 47.12 24.22 0.69
CA SER A 31 47.12 25.67 0.76
C SER A 31 45.72 26.25 0.46
N TYR A 32 45.02 25.72 -0.53
CA TYR A 32 43.62 26.11 -0.81
C TYR A 32 42.70 25.85 0.39
N LEU A 33 42.74 24.66 0.98
CA LEU A 33 41.90 24.34 2.16
C LEU A 33 42.23 25.22 3.38
N THR A 34 43.51 25.59 3.54
CA THR A 34 43.92 26.49 4.62
C THR A 34 43.41 27.91 4.38
N ASP A 35 43.50 28.39 3.14
CA ASP A 35 43.01 29.72 2.74
C ASP A 35 41.49 29.82 2.90
N MET A 36 40.76 28.81 2.42
CA MET A 36 39.32 28.66 2.64
C MET A 36 38.99 28.76 4.13
N LYS A 37 39.65 27.98 4.99
CA LYS A 37 39.35 27.99 6.43
C LYS A 37 39.58 29.35 7.11
N ASN A 38 40.51 30.15 6.60
CA ASN A 38 40.84 31.45 7.21
C ASN A 38 39.99 32.60 6.66
N ASN A 39 39.57 32.52 5.39
CA ASN A 39 38.97 33.65 4.67
C ASN A 39 37.51 33.42 4.28
N TYR A 40 36.97 32.21 4.44
CA TYR A 40 35.56 31.89 4.22
C TYR A 40 34.79 31.83 5.54
N ASP A 41 33.67 32.54 5.62
CA ASP A 41 32.71 32.43 6.73
C ASP A 41 31.42 31.81 6.23
N LYS A 42 31.17 30.57 6.67
CA LYS A 42 29.98 29.78 6.33
C LYS A 42 28.66 30.37 6.84
N ASN A 43 28.69 31.35 7.74
CA ASN A 43 27.48 32.00 8.25
C ASN A 43 27.02 33.15 7.33
N ILE A 44 27.84 33.54 6.36
CA ILE A 44 27.50 34.56 5.38
C ILE A 44 26.75 33.91 4.22
N PHE A 45 25.65 34.54 3.82
CA PHE A 45 24.84 34.09 2.68
C PHE A 45 25.70 33.98 1.40
N PRO A 46 25.56 32.91 0.59
CA PRO A 46 26.51 32.55 -0.49
C PRO A 46 26.30 33.37 -1.77
N LYS A 47 25.95 34.67 -1.62
CA LYS A 47 25.81 35.66 -2.67
C LYS A 47 26.64 36.90 -2.34
N HIS A 48 27.24 37.48 -3.38
CA HIS A 48 28.01 38.72 -3.23
C HIS A 48 27.11 39.94 -2.93
N LYS A 49 25.93 39.99 -3.55
CA LYS A 49 24.93 41.05 -3.27
C LYS A 49 23.90 40.52 -2.29
N THR A 50 23.56 41.33 -1.29
CA THR A 50 22.52 41.03 -0.28
C THR A 50 21.11 40.89 -0.85
N HIS A 51 20.87 41.28 -2.11
CA HIS A 51 19.57 41.18 -2.79
C HIS A 51 19.52 40.11 -3.90
N GLY A 52 20.24 39.00 -3.73
CA GLY A 52 20.25 37.88 -4.68
C GLY A 52 19.46 36.67 -4.18
N GLN A 53 18.95 35.87 -5.12
CA GLN A 53 18.36 34.56 -4.85
C GLN A 53 19.38 33.44 -5.10
N VAL A 54 19.43 32.45 -4.22
CA VAL A 54 20.19 31.20 -4.43
C VAL A 54 19.22 30.14 -4.94
N SER A 55 19.49 29.63 -6.14
CA SER A 55 18.74 28.50 -6.69
C SER A 55 19.43 27.21 -6.27
N VAL A 56 18.72 26.38 -5.50
CA VAL A 56 19.20 25.10 -4.99
C VAL A 56 18.56 23.99 -5.81
N MET A 57 19.37 23.32 -6.60
CA MET A 57 18.95 22.18 -7.41
C MET A 57 18.94 20.92 -6.56
N MET A 58 17.85 20.18 -6.61
CA MET A 58 17.67 18.97 -5.83
C MET A 58 17.20 17.80 -6.69
N GLY A 59 17.68 16.61 -6.39
CA GLY A 59 17.20 15.35 -6.96
C GLY A 59 17.14 14.28 -5.88
N LEU A 60 16.10 13.44 -5.91
CA LEU A 60 15.93 12.33 -4.99
C LEU A 60 16.24 11.03 -5.72
N GLN A 61 17.13 10.23 -5.13
CA GLN A 61 17.45 8.89 -5.61
C GLN A 61 17.00 7.88 -4.56
N LEU A 62 15.96 7.13 -4.86
CA LEU A 62 15.35 6.18 -3.92
C LEU A 62 16.21 4.92 -3.82
N ILE A 63 16.44 4.44 -2.59
CA ILE A 63 17.17 3.19 -2.32
C ILE A 63 16.20 2.09 -1.91
N SER A 64 15.37 2.34 -0.91
CA SER A 64 14.43 1.33 -0.38
C SER A 64 13.21 1.96 0.25
N ILE A 65 12.11 1.21 0.24
CA ILE A 65 10.93 1.45 1.05
C ILE A 65 11.08 0.59 2.30
N ASN A 66 11.28 1.22 3.46
CA ASN A 66 11.45 0.49 4.72
C ASN A 66 10.11 0.00 5.26
N GLY A 67 9.07 0.82 5.13
CA GLY A 67 7.74 0.48 5.60
C GLY A 67 6.72 1.57 5.32
N PHE A 68 5.46 1.17 5.33
CA PHE A 68 4.32 2.06 5.27
C PHE A 68 3.35 1.63 6.36
N ASP A 69 3.15 2.49 7.35
CA ASP A 69 2.17 2.29 8.43
C ASP A 69 0.83 2.86 7.95
N GLU A 70 -0.07 1.98 7.51
CA GLU A 70 -1.38 2.39 7.00
C GLU A 70 -2.30 2.96 8.08
N VAL A 71 -2.09 2.57 9.35
CA VAL A 71 -2.94 3.00 10.46
C VAL A 71 -2.54 4.42 10.89
N ALA A 72 -1.24 4.68 11.00
CA ALA A 72 -0.70 5.99 11.36
C ALA A 72 -0.58 6.94 10.15
N GLY A 73 -0.63 6.42 8.92
CA GLY A 73 -0.39 7.19 7.70
C GLY A 73 1.05 7.68 7.60
N ILE A 74 2.02 6.81 7.87
CA ILE A 74 3.45 7.16 7.90
C ILE A 74 4.20 6.33 6.86
N LEU A 75 4.85 7.01 5.93
CA LEU A 75 5.76 6.40 4.97
C LEU A 75 7.22 6.56 5.42
N GLU A 76 7.95 5.46 5.52
CA GLU A 76 9.38 5.42 5.82
C GLU A 76 10.20 4.96 4.60
N LEU A 77 11.11 5.82 4.15
CA LEU A 77 11.97 5.56 2.99
C LEU A 77 13.43 5.86 3.30
N VAL A 78 14.32 5.20 2.56
CA VAL A 78 15.75 5.53 2.50
C VAL A 78 16.08 6.01 1.10
N ALA A 79 16.73 7.17 1.02
CA ALA A 79 17.11 7.79 -0.23
C ALA A 79 18.45 8.52 -0.12
N LYS A 80 19.04 8.82 -1.28
CA LYS A 80 20.10 9.83 -1.41
C LYS A 80 19.49 11.11 -1.94
N LEU A 81 19.87 12.23 -1.35
CA LEU A 81 19.43 13.54 -1.80
C LEU A 81 20.60 14.22 -2.50
N LYS A 82 20.51 14.44 -3.81
CA LYS A 82 21.52 15.20 -4.57
C LYS A 82 21.17 16.67 -4.47
N ILE A 83 21.92 17.45 -3.70
CA ILE A 83 21.74 18.89 -3.54
C ILE A 83 22.89 19.60 -4.25
N SER A 84 22.59 20.63 -5.03
CA SER A 84 23.63 21.44 -5.68
C SER A 84 23.26 22.90 -5.73
N TRP A 85 24.24 23.76 -5.46
CA TRP A 85 24.09 25.21 -5.49
C TRP A 85 25.42 25.84 -5.90
N THR A 86 25.41 27.16 -6.07
CA THR A 86 26.62 27.94 -6.35
C THR A 86 26.88 28.90 -5.20
N ASP A 87 28.12 28.92 -4.71
CA ASP A 87 28.61 29.84 -3.69
C ASP A 87 29.61 30.82 -4.29
N GLU A 88 29.17 32.07 -4.44
CA GLU A 88 29.97 33.16 -5.02
C GLU A 88 31.14 33.57 -4.12
N ASN A 89 31.03 33.38 -2.80
CA ASN A 89 32.08 33.72 -1.85
C ASN A 89 33.26 32.74 -1.97
N LEU A 90 32.97 31.44 -2.11
CA LEU A 90 33.99 30.42 -2.36
C LEU A 90 34.63 30.57 -3.75
N GLN A 91 33.85 30.92 -4.77
CA GLN A 91 34.37 31.18 -6.10
C GLN A 91 35.41 32.33 -6.08
N ARG A 92 35.16 33.39 -5.31
CA ARG A 92 36.05 34.55 -5.23
C ARG A 92 37.38 34.25 -4.54
N LEU A 93 37.41 33.28 -3.63
CA LEU A 93 38.64 32.81 -2.98
C LEU A 93 39.53 32.01 -3.94
N TYR A 94 38.98 31.50 -5.04
CA TYR A 94 39.73 30.80 -6.06
C TYR A 94 40.64 31.74 -6.87
N ALA A 95 41.84 31.97 -6.36
CA ALA A 95 42.91 32.70 -7.05
C ALA A 95 43.55 31.85 -8.17
N SER A 96 44.23 32.51 -9.12
CA SER A 96 44.97 31.84 -10.20
C SER A 96 46.04 30.86 -9.72
N ALA A 97 46.53 31.01 -8.47
CA ALA A 97 47.46 30.08 -7.83
C ALA A 97 46.85 28.68 -7.56
N TYR A 98 45.52 28.57 -7.59
CA TYR A 98 44.79 27.33 -7.38
C TYR A 98 44.24 26.75 -8.70
N ALA A 99 44.60 27.33 -9.86
CA ALA A 99 44.01 27.02 -11.17
C ALA A 99 44.01 25.54 -11.56
N ASP A 100 44.91 24.74 -10.99
CA ASP A 100 45.02 23.30 -11.25
C ASP A 100 43.97 22.47 -10.48
N ILE A 101 43.30 23.03 -9.46
CA ILE A 101 42.30 22.34 -8.64
C ILE A 101 40.95 22.31 -9.35
N SER A 102 40.65 21.20 -10.02
CA SER A 102 39.33 20.97 -10.63
C SER A 102 38.24 20.69 -9.60
N GLU A 103 38.55 19.96 -8.53
CA GLU A 103 37.60 19.58 -7.48
C GLU A 103 38.28 19.38 -6.14
N ALA A 104 37.55 19.67 -5.06
CA ALA A 104 37.98 19.43 -3.69
C ALA A 104 36.86 18.81 -2.87
N LEU A 105 37.20 17.82 -2.03
CA LEU A 105 36.29 17.24 -1.05
C LEU A 105 36.52 17.92 0.30
N VAL A 106 35.48 18.55 0.85
CA VAL A 106 35.56 19.38 2.07
C VAL A 106 34.53 18.89 3.09
N PRO A 107 34.86 18.85 4.40
CA PRO A 107 33.85 18.56 5.43
C PRO A 107 32.67 19.53 5.32
N GLN A 108 31.43 19.02 5.43
CA GLN A 108 30.25 19.87 5.23
C GLN A 108 30.14 21.01 6.26
N ASN A 109 30.76 20.85 7.43
CA ASN A 109 30.75 21.84 8.50
C ASN A 109 31.62 23.07 8.21
N ASP A 110 32.45 23.03 7.16
CA ASP A 110 33.34 24.13 6.77
C ASP A 110 32.74 24.96 5.61
N VAL A 111 31.58 24.57 5.08
CA VAL A 111 30.85 25.29 4.03
C VAL A 111 29.48 25.76 4.53
N TRP A 112 28.94 26.82 3.91
CA TRP A 112 27.52 27.15 4.03
C TRP A 112 26.71 26.02 3.41
N LEU A 113 25.68 25.53 4.11
CA LEU A 113 24.76 24.53 3.60
C LEU A 113 23.36 25.14 3.48
N PRO A 114 22.63 24.88 2.38
CA PRO A 114 21.26 25.32 2.26
C PRO A 114 20.40 24.60 3.33
N PRO A 115 19.63 25.33 4.16
CA PRO A 115 18.79 24.72 5.19
C PRO A 115 17.55 24.09 4.56
N VAL A 116 17.72 22.84 4.14
CA VAL A 116 16.64 22.03 3.57
C VAL A 116 16.08 21.13 4.65
N THR A 117 14.76 21.14 4.82
CA THR A 117 14.04 20.33 5.81
C THR A 117 12.86 19.61 5.16
N VAL A 118 12.57 18.40 5.64
CA VAL A 118 11.36 17.64 5.25
C VAL A 118 10.16 18.25 5.98
N TYR A 119 9.30 18.94 5.24
CA TYR A 119 8.19 19.72 5.79
C TYR A 119 7.11 18.83 6.43
N ASN A 120 6.74 17.73 5.77
CA ASN A 120 5.70 16.80 6.25
C ASN A 120 6.29 15.65 7.09
N SER A 121 7.39 15.91 7.80
CA SER A 121 8.03 14.95 8.71
C SER A 121 7.16 14.70 9.96
N VAL A 122 7.04 13.45 10.39
CA VAL A 122 6.30 13.06 11.60
C VAL A 122 7.17 12.89 12.85
N GLU A 123 8.50 12.99 12.72
CA GLU A 123 9.43 12.89 13.84
C GLU A 123 9.91 14.27 14.30
N SER A 124 10.69 14.94 13.46
CA SER A 124 11.24 16.26 13.77
C SER A 124 11.58 17.02 12.49
N LEU A 125 11.42 18.34 12.55
CA LEU A 125 11.77 19.27 11.48
C LEU A 125 13.26 19.63 11.59
N LYS A 126 14.12 18.67 11.26
CA LYS A 126 15.57 18.84 11.24
C LYS A 126 16.08 19.10 9.83
N MET A 127 17.21 19.79 9.73
CA MET A 127 17.93 19.88 8.47
C MET A 127 18.38 18.50 8.01
N VAL A 128 18.33 18.25 6.71
CA VAL A 128 18.80 16.99 6.11
C VAL A 128 20.30 16.80 6.30
N GLY A 129 20.77 15.55 6.31
CA GLY A 129 22.19 15.19 6.38
C GLY A 129 22.72 14.94 7.80
N ASP A 130 24.00 14.58 7.86
CA ASP A 130 24.75 14.23 9.07
C ASP A 130 26.14 14.90 9.05
N SER A 131 26.63 15.32 10.21
CA SER A 131 27.90 16.06 10.35
C SER A 131 29.14 15.36 9.79
N SER A 132 29.08 14.04 9.56
CA SER A 132 30.18 13.24 8.99
C SER A 132 30.32 13.35 7.47
N TYR A 133 29.31 13.88 6.75
CA TYR A 133 29.38 13.98 5.30
C TYR A 133 30.35 15.07 4.82
N HIS A 134 30.83 14.86 3.60
CA HIS A 134 31.63 15.83 2.87
C HIS A 134 30.85 16.38 1.68
N VAL A 135 31.22 17.59 1.28
CA VAL A 135 30.73 18.25 0.06
C VAL A 135 31.82 18.22 -1.01
N ARG A 136 31.41 18.07 -2.26
CA ARG A 136 32.30 18.24 -3.41
C ARG A 136 32.18 19.68 -3.89
N VAL A 137 33.28 20.42 -3.83
CA VAL A 137 33.38 21.80 -4.29
C VAL A 137 34.15 21.81 -5.61
N ILE A 138 33.64 22.55 -6.60
CA ILE A 138 34.31 22.89 -7.85
C ILE A 138 34.67 24.37 -7.76
N PRO A 139 35.85 24.72 -7.21
CA PRO A 139 36.14 26.08 -6.77
C PRO A 139 36.10 27.11 -7.90
N GLY A 140 36.57 26.76 -9.10
CA GLY A 140 36.65 27.68 -10.24
C GLY A 140 35.31 28.28 -10.70
N ILE A 141 34.20 27.60 -10.42
CA ILE A 141 32.84 28.08 -10.73
C ILE A 141 31.97 28.27 -9.49
N GLY A 142 32.51 28.02 -8.29
CA GLY A 142 31.75 28.05 -7.04
C GLY A 142 30.66 26.98 -6.92
N TRP A 143 30.65 25.97 -7.79
CA TRP A 143 29.61 24.94 -7.79
C TRP A 143 29.88 23.93 -6.68
N ILE A 144 28.86 23.65 -5.87
CA ILE A 144 28.94 22.71 -4.76
C ILE A 144 27.91 21.62 -4.97
N GLN A 145 28.32 20.38 -4.75
CA GLN A 145 27.47 19.21 -4.76
C GLN A 145 27.57 18.47 -3.44
N TRP A 146 26.42 18.25 -2.81
CA TRP A 146 26.27 17.54 -1.56
C TRP A 146 25.28 16.39 -1.75
N ILE A 147 25.67 15.17 -1.34
CA ILE A 147 24.86 13.96 -1.53
C ILE A 147 24.70 13.21 -0.20
N PRO A 148 23.95 13.76 0.77
CA PRO A 148 23.65 13.05 1.99
C PRO A 148 22.70 11.87 1.76
N GLY A 149 22.85 10.82 2.57
CA GLY A 149 21.82 9.82 2.75
C GLY A 149 20.75 10.37 3.70
N VAL A 150 19.48 10.08 3.42
CA VAL A 150 18.34 10.51 4.24
C VAL A 150 17.42 9.32 4.51
N ILE A 151 16.93 9.26 5.75
CA ILE A 151 15.82 8.39 6.15
C ILE A 151 14.65 9.33 6.43
N THR A 152 13.59 9.24 5.64
CA THR A 152 12.44 10.15 5.73
C THR A 152 11.24 9.40 6.28
N LYS A 153 10.68 9.88 7.39
CA LYS A 153 9.36 9.48 7.89
C LYS A 153 8.37 10.61 7.66
N THR A 154 7.50 10.43 6.69
CA THR A 154 6.60 11.46 6.18
C THR A 154 5.14 11.08 6.38
N SER A 155 4.32 12.07 6.71
CA SER A 155 2.87 11.88 6.77
C SER A 155 2.31 11.71 5.36
N CYS A 156 1.44 10.72 5.19
CA CYS A 156 0.78 10.38 3.94
C CYS A 156 -0.72 10.13 4.20
N SER A 157 -1.56 10.58 3.26
CA SER A 157 -3.00 10.32 3.31
C SER A 157 -3.28 8.94 2.71
N VAL A 158 -3.85 8.06 3.52
CA VAL A 158 -4.14 6.67 3.13
C VAL A 158 -5.56 6.58 2.57
N ASP A 159 -5.71 5.97 1.40
CA ASP A 159 -7.02 5.57 0.85
C ASP A 159 -7.09 4.05 0.73
N ALA A 160 -7.76 3.41 1.69
CA ALA A 160 -7.90 1.95 1.74
C ALA A 160 -9.22 1.44 1.12
N THR A 161 -9.93 2.25 0.32
CA THR A 161 -11.26 1.90 -0.23
C THR A 161 -11.26 0.52 -0.91
N TYR A 162 -10.27 0.28 -1.78
CA TYR A 162 -10.19 -0.92 -2.62
C TYR A 162 -9.21 -1.98 -2.08
N PHE A 163 -8.89 -1.95 -0.78
CA PHE A 163 -8.01 -2.95 -0.16
C PHE A 163 -8.44 -4.39 -0.54
N PRO A 164 -7.51 -5.30 -0.92
CA PRO A 164 -6.04 -5.15 -0.96
C PRO A 164 -5.48 -4.69 -2.32
N PHE A 165 -6.32 -4.21 -3.23
CA PHE A 165 -5.94 -3.69 -4.55
C PHE A 165 -5.80 -2.16 -4.55
N ASP A 166 -5.31 -1.62 -3.44
CA ASP A 166 -5.19 -0.19 -3.20
C ASP A 166 -3.87 0.39 -3.75
N LYS A 167 -3.94 1.67 -4.12
CA LYS A 167 -2.79 2.49 -4.51
C LYS A 167 -2.70 3.68 -3.56
N GLN A 168 -1.51 3.96 -3.08
CA GLN A 168 -1.25 5.03 -2.12
C GLN A 168 -0.34 6.07 -2.77
N VAL A 169 -0.74 7.33 -2.75
CA VAL A 169 0.08 8.44 -3.26
C VAL A 169 0.64 9.19 -2.06
N CYS A 170 1.94 9.07 -1.85
CA CYS A 170 2.62 9.69 -0.73
C CYS A 170 3.63 10.73 -1.20
N ASP A 171 3.62 11.87 -0.52
CA ASP A 171 4.46 13.01 -0.86
C ASP A 171 5.62 13.13 0.12
N ILE A 172 6.81 13.43 -0.41
CA ILE A 172 7.98 13.81 0.39
C ILE A 172 8.28 15.25 0.02
N THR A 173 7.93 16.17 0.92
CA THR A 173 8.03 17.60 0.64
C THR A 173 9.20 18.22 1.36
N PHE A 174 10.11 18.83 0.60
CA PHE A 174 11.24 19.60 1.11
C PHE A 174 10.93 21.10 1.05
N THR A 175 11.40 21.84 2.05
CA THR A 175 11.25 23.30 2.11
C THR A 175 12.56 23.99 2.50
N ASN A 176 12.70 25.25 2.10
CA ASN A 176 13.76 26.15 2.55
C ASN A 176 13.45 26.69 3.96
N TRP A 177 14.12 26.19 4.99
CA TRP A 177 13.85 26.58 6.38
C TRP A 177 14.56 27.89 6.74
N GLY A 178 13.80 28.89 7.19
CA GLY A 178 14.35 30.18 7.64
C GLY A 178 14.69 31.18 6.54
N TYR A 179 14.49 30.83 5.26
CA TYR A 179 14.61 31.73 4.11
C TYR A 179 13.26 31.88 3.41
N THR A 180 13.07 33.03 2.77
CA THR A 180 11.97 33.25 1.83
C THR A 180 12.28 32.64 0.46
N GLU A 181 11.26 32.39 -0.35
CA GLU A 181 11.40 31.97 -1.74
C GLU A 181 12.29 32.94 -2.52
N SER A 182 12.15 34.25 -2.29
CA SER A 182 12.97 35.28 -2.95
C SER A 182 14.45 35.22 -2.60
N GLU A 183 14.81 34.66 -1.43
CA GLU A 183 16.20 34.47 -1.02
C GLU A 183 16.72 33.11 -1.47
N MET A 184 15.92 32.05 -1.34
CA MET A 184 16.32 30.69 -1.70
C MET A 184 15.18 29.94 -2.37
N ASN A 185 15.41 29.48 -3.59
CA ASN A 185 14.43 28.69 -4.35
C ASN A 185 14.91 27.25 -4.52
N LEU A 186 14.05 26.29 -4.16
CA LEU A 186 14.25 24.87 -4.41
C LEU A 186 13.66 24.49 -5.76
N TYR A 187 14.41 23.72 -6.55
CA TYR A 187 13.90 23.20 -7.81
C TYR A 187 14.57 21.88 -8.18
N SER A 188 13.89 21.07 -8.98
CA SER A 188 14.49 19.91 -9.65
C SER A 188 14.53 20.09 -11.16
N ARG A 189 15.51 19.44 -11.80
CA ARG A 189 15.53 19.24 -13.26
C ARG A 189 14.88 17.91 -13.66
N ASP A 190 14.75 17.00 -12.71
CA ASP A 190 14.19 15.67 -12.95
C ASP A 190 12.67 15.76 -12.80
N GLU A 191 11.93 15.16 -13.74
CA GLU A 191 10.45 15.09 -13.67
C GLU A 191 9.98 13.89 -12.83
N VAL A 192 10.86 12.90 -12.65
CA VAL A 192 10.63 11.63 -11.96
C VAL A 192 11.76 11.34 -10.96
N ILE A 193 11.50 10.48 -9.98
CA ILE A 193 12.49 10.08 -8.98
C ILE A 193 13.50 9.11 -9.62
N ASP A 194 14.79 9.25 -9.26
CA ASP A 194 15.84 8.35 -9.74
C ASP A 194 15.76 7.00 -9.00
N LEU A 195 15.43 5.95 -9.75
CA LEU A 195 15.26 4.58 -9.25
C LEU A 195 16.45 3.65 -9.56
N SER A 196 17.57 4.20 -10.05
CA SER A 196 18.72 3.38 -10.49
C SER A 196 19.35 2.51 -9.39
N LEU A 197 19.15 2.85 -8.11
CA LEU A 197 19.62 2.09 -6.96
C LEU A 197 18.48 1.48 -6.13
N PHE A 198 17.25 1.51 -6.66
CA PHE A 198 16.08 1.07 -5.92
C PHE A 198 16.05 -0.45 -5.79
N THR A 199 15.83 -0.92 -4.56
CA THR A 199 15.54 -2.32 -4.26
C THR A 199 14.05 -2.46 -3.98
N GLN A 200 13.39 -3.32 -4.77
CA GLN A 200 11.95 -3.56 -4.65
C GLN A 200 11.59 -4.12 -3.27
N ASN A 201 10.51 -3.59 -2.68
CA ASN A 201 9.91 -4.13 -1.48
C ASN A 201 8.98 -5.31 -1.84
N GLU A 202 8.86 -6.31 -0.95
CA GLU A 202 8.05 -7.51 -1.21
C GLU A 202 6.54 -7.26 -1.07
N GLN A 203 6.14 -6.29 -0.23
CA GLN A 203 4.74 -5.95 0.02
C GLN A 203 4.24 -4.83 -0.91
N TRP A 204 5.11 -3.91 -1.28
CA TRP A 204 4.77 -2.72 -2.07
C TRP A 204 5.61 -2.64 -3.35
N SER A 205 4.93 -2.60 -4.50
CA SER A 205 5.55 -2.20 -5.76
C SER A 205 5.49 -0.69 -5.92
N LEU A 206 6.55 -0.13 -6.51
CA LEU A 206 6.57 1.28 -6.85
C LEU A 206 5.89 1.48 -8.21
N GLY A 207 4.87 2.32 -8.25
CA GLY A 207 4.19 2.78 -9.46
C GLY A 207 4.85 4.04 -10.03
N GLU A 208 4.02 4.99 -10.47
CA GLU A 208 4.50 6.26 -11.02
C GLU A 208 5.08 7.18 -9.92
N SER A 209 6.10 7.94 -10.30
CA SER A 209 6.66 9.01 -9.46
C SER A 209 6.59 10.34 -10.18
N LYS A 210 6.44 11.42 -9.41
CA LYS A 210 6.32 12.78 -9.95
C LYS A 210 7.09 13.75 -9.09
N VAL A 211 7.76 14.70 -9.73
CA VAL A 211 8.41 15.82 -9.06
C VAL A 211 7.66 17.10 -9.37
N SER A 212 7.39 17.91 -8.35
CA SER A 212 6.70 19.19 -8.52
C SER A 212 7.28 20.27 -7.61
N ASN A 213 7.36 21.48 -8.15
CA ASN A 213 7.78 22.67 -7.42
C ASN A 213 6.55 23.51 -7.13
N SER A 214 6.40 24.02 -5.92
CA SER A 214 5.34 24.95 -5.55
C SER A 214 5.88 26.05 -4.63
N SER A 215 5.25 27.22 -4.66
CA SER A 215 5.51 28.28 -3.70
C SER A 215 4.21 28.61 -2.98
N THR A 216 4.26 28.60 -1.65
CA THR A 216 3.12 28.95 -0.80
C THR A 216 3.61 29.73 0.41
N GLY A 217 2.95 30.85 0.73
CA GLY A 217 3.28 31.65 1.91
C GLY A 217 4.69 32.27 1.88
N GLY A 218 5.29 32.42 0.69
CA GLY A 218 6.65 32.92 0.54
C GLY A 218 7.74 31.89 0.86
N LEU A 219 7.40 30.60 0.99
CA LEU A 219 8.35 29.49 1.08
C LEU A 219 8.35 28.70 -0.23
N SER A 220 9.51 28.14 -0.57
CA SER A 220 9.71 27.29 -1.73
C SER A 220 9.61 25.82 -1.31
N PHE A 221 8.68 25.09 -1.92
CA PHE A 221 8.42 23.68 -1.68
C PHE A 221 8.79 22.85 -2.90
N LEU A 222 9.52 21.77 -2.67
CA LEU A 222 9.84 20.76 -3.66
C LEU A 222 9.27 19.41 -3.20
N THR A 223 8.30 18.90 -3.93
CA THR A 223 7.56 17.68 -3.57
C THR A 223 7.91 16.55 -4.52
N PHE A 224 8.37 15.43 -3.93
CA PHE A 224 8.57 14.16 -4.61
C PHE A 224 7.41 13.22 -4.25
N SER A 225 6.51 12.98 -5.19
CA SER A 225 5.36 12.09 -5.02
C SER A 225 5.71 10.69 -5.49
N VAL A 226 5.43 9.69 -4.66
CA VAL A 226 5.57 8.26 -4.98
C VAL A 226 4.21 7.58 -4.92
N THR A 227 3.91 6.80 -5.96
CA THR A 227 2.75 5.90 -5.95
C THR A 227 3.19 4.53 -5.50
N LEU A 228 2.59 4.02 -4.43
CA LEU A 228 2.82 2.67 -3.91
C LEU A 228 1.61 1.80 -4.26
N GLU A 229 1.87 0.64 -4.86
CA GLU A 229 0.85 -0.35 -5.20
C GLU A 229 1.05 -1.59 -4.35
N ARG A 230 -0.01 -2.05 -3.66
CA ARG A 230 0.06 -3.22 -2.79
C ARG A 230 0.11 -4.51 -3.61
N GLN A 231 0.89 -5.48 -3.15
CA GLN A 231 0.83 -6.87 -3.66
C GLN A 231 -0.34 -7.63 -3.00
N PRO A 232 -1.44 -7.94 -3.73
CA PRO A 232 -2.68 -8.43 -3.12
C PRO A 232 -2.66 -9.92 -2.80
N THR A 233 -1.78 -10.70 -3.42
CA THR A 233 -1.80 -12.18 -3.41
C THR A 233 -1.84 -12.78 -2.01
N TRP A 234 -1.04 -12.24 -1.08
CA TRP A 234 -0.99 -12.73 0.29
C TRP A 234 -2.34 -12.53 1.02
N PHE A 235 -2.97 -11.37 0.83
CA PHE A 235 -4.26 -11.04 1.43
C PHE A 235 -5.39 -11.87 0.81
N LEU A 236 -5.35 -12.12 -0.50
CA LEU A 236 -6.36 -12.96 -1.14
C LEU A 236 -6.36 -14.39 -0.58
N LEU A 237 -5.19 -15.00 -0.43
CA LEU A 237 -5.05 -16.37 0.05
C LEU A 237 -5.30 -16.53 1.55
N ASN A 238 -4.77 -15.63 2.37
CA ASN A 238 -4.80 -15.79 3.83
C ASN A 238 -5.96 -15.04 4.50
N MET A 239 -6.61 -14.10 3.80
CA MET A 239 -7.68 -13.29 4.35
C MET A 239 -9.00 -13.55 3.63
N VAL A 240 -9.07 -13.29 2.32
CA VAL A 240 -10.32 -13.35 1.55
C VAL A 240 -10.84 -14.78 1.40
N LEU A 241 -9.96 -15.73 1.04
CA LEU A 241 -10.35 -17.12 0.82
C LEU A 241 -10.97 -17.78 2.08
N PRO A 242 -10.39 -17.68 3.29
CA PRO A 242 -11.02 -18.18 4.51
C PRO A 242 -12.41 -17.59 4.77
N ILE A 243 -12.60 -16.28 4.57
CA ILE A 243 -13.89 -15.61 4.81
C ILE A 243 -14.98 -16.16 3.86
N ILE A 244 -14.65 -16.37 2.58
CA ILE A 244 -15.58 -16.96 1.60
C ILE A 244 -15.93 -18.40 2.01
N LEU A 245 -14.94 -19.21 2.39
CA LEU A 245 -15.17 -20.59 2.83
C LEU A 245 -16.08 -20.66 4.06
N ILE A 246 -15.84 -19.81 5.06
CA ILE A 246 -16.67 -19.74 6.28
C ILE A 246 -18.09 -19.25 5.93
N GLY A 247 -18.23 -18.31 4.99
CA GLY A 247 -19.52 -17.88 4.44
C GLY A 247 -20.34 -19.03 3.86
N LEU A 248 -19.71 -19.86 3.03
CA LEU A 248 -20.36 -21.04 2.45
C LEU A 248 -20.71 -22.09 3.50
N LEU A 249 -19.78 -22.35 4.44
CA LEU A 249 -19.98 -23.30 5.53
C LEU A 249 -21.16 -22.87 6.42
N THR A 250 -21.27 -21.59 6.77
CA THR A 250 -22.34 -21.07 7.64
C THR A 250 -23.75 -21.43 7.12
N GLY A 251 -23.94 -21.48 5.80
CA GLY A 251 -25.21 -21.92 5.21
C GLY A 251 -25.58 -23.37 5.53
N LEU A 252 -24.60 -24.27 5.66
CA LEU A 252 -24.82 -25.70 5.94
C LEU A 252 -25.50 -25.97 7.29
N VAL A 253 -25.56 -24.98 8.19
CA VAL A 253 -26.30 -25.09 9.47
C VAL A 253 -27.77 -25.45 9.27
N PHE A 254 -28.37 -25.00 8.17
CA PHE A 254 -29.78 -25.27 7.85
C PHE A 254 -29.98 -26.70 7.29
N LEU A 255 -28.92 -27.36 6.85
CA LEU A 255 -28.98 -28.76 6.41
C LEU A 255 -28.74 -29.74 7.57
N MET A 256 -28.19 -29.26 8.70
CA MET A 256 -27.92 -30.09 9.87
C MET A 256 -29.23 -30.48 10.56
N PRO A 257 -29.46 -31.78 10.82
CA PRO A 257 -30.67 -32.22 11.50
C PRO A 257 -30.71 -31.69 12.95
N VAL A 258 -31.90 -31.34 13.41
CA VAL A 258 -32.11 -30.75 14.76
C VAL A 258 -31.80 -31.74 15.88
N ASP A 259 -31.94 -33.04 15.61
CA ASP A 259 -31.80 -34.09 16.62
C ASP A 259 -30.35 -34.23 17.15
N ASP A 260 -29.35 -33.68 16.45
CA ASP A 260 -27.93 -33.76 16.83
C ASP A 260 -27.54 -32.79 17.95
N GLY A 261 -28.33 -31.75 18.22
CA GLY A 261 -28.04 -30.75 19.27
C GLY A 261 -26.86 -29.79 19.00
N GLU A 262 -25.98 -30.10 18.04
CA GLU A 262 -24.77 -29.33 17.72
C GLU A 262 -25.03 -28.05 16.89
N ARG A 263 -26.26 -27.89 16.39
CA ARG A 263 -26.64 -26.79 15.47
C ARG A 263 -26.43 -25.40 16.06
N VAL A 264 -26.70 -25.23 17.37
CA VAL A 264 -26.51 -23.95 18.07
C VAL A 264 -25.03 -23.65 18.30
N GLY A 265 -24.22 -24.67 18.64
CA GLY A 265 -22.77 -24.51 18.80
C GLY A 265 -22.10 -24.12 17.48
N TYR A 266 -22.51 -24.73 16.37
CA TYR A 266 -22.03 -24.41 15.04
C TYR A 266 -22.26 -22.93 14.66
N ILE A 267 -23.50 -22.43 14.82
CA ILE A 267 -23.84 -21.07 14.40
C ILE A 267 -23.18 -19.99 15.25
N ILE A 268 -23.05 -20.22 16.56
CA ILE A 268 -22.35 -19.31 17.48
C ILE A 268 -20.87 -19.25 17.12
N THR A 269 -20.25 -20.39 16.81
CA THR A 269 -18.84 -20.44 16.41
C THR A 269 -18.62 -19.67 15.12
N ALA A 270 -19.48 -19.85 14.11
CA ALA A 270 -19.41 -19.11 12.85
C ALA A 270 -19.57 -17.59 13.06
N PHE A 271 -20.51 -17.17 13.90
CA PHE A 271 -20.69 -15.76 14.27
C PHE A 271 -19.42 -15.18 14.91
N LEU A 272 -18.85 -15.89 15.89
CA LEU A 272 -17.63 -15.45 16.57
C LEU A 272 -16.44 -15.37 15.60
N THR A 273 -16.34 -16.32 14.66
CA THR A 273 -15.30 -16.29 13.63
C THR A 273 -15.41 -15.06 12.73
N PHE A 274 -16.61 -14.69 12.27
CA PHE A 274 -16.78 -13.45 11.51
C PHE A 274 -16.46 -12.19 12.32
N ALA A 275 -16.87 -12.14 13.59
CA ALA A 275 -16.55 -11.02 14.47
C ALA A 275 -15.04 -10.89 14.67
N PHE A 276 -14.34 -12.01 14.84
CA PHE A 276 -12.88 -12.04 14.93
C PHE A 276 -12.19 -11.54 13.65
N PHE A 277 -12.62 -11.99 12.47
CA PHE A 277 -12.06 -11.50 11.21
C PHE A 277 -12.31 -10.00 10.99
N LEU A 278 -13.51 -9.51 11.35
CA LEU A 278 -13.82 -8.09 11.30
C LEU A 278 -12.88 -7.29 12.20
N ASP A 279 -12.69 -7.73 13.45
CA ASP A 279 -11.80 -7.09 14.42
C ASP A 279 -10.35 -7.06 13.91
N MET A 280 -9.81 -8.23 13.54
CA MET A 280 -8.46 -8.39 12.99
C MET A 280 -8.20 -7.47 11.79
N ILE A 281 -9.16 -7.34 10.88
CA ILE A 281 -8.98 -6.51 9.67
C ILE A 281 -9.13 -5.03 10.01
N SER A 282 -10.08 -4.68 10.86
CA SER A 282 -10.31 -3.30 11.28
C SER A 282 -9.15 -2.71 12.09
N SER A 283 -8.39 -3.54 12.81
CA SER A 283 -7.22 -3.11 13.58
C SER A 283 -5.98 -2.86 12.72
N ASN A 284 -5.92 -3.44 11.52
CA ASN A 284 -4.79 -3.28 10.58
C ASN A 284 -5.07 -2.23 9.48
N LEU A 285 -6.23 -1.58 9.52
CA LEU A 285 -6.62 -0.55 8.57
C LEU A 285 -6.75 0.80 9.27
N PRO A 286 -6.56 1.93 8.55
CA PRO A 286 -6.75 3.25 9.13
C PRO A 286 -8.15 3.40 9.70
N HIS A 287 -8.24 3.94 10.92
CA HIS A 287 -9.50 4.29 11.58
C HIS A 287 -10.10 5.58 10.98
N THR A 288 -10.47 5.51 9.70
CA THR A 288 -11.09 6.60 8.96
C THR A 288 -12.54 6.22 8.61
N SER A 289 -13.44 7.21 8.63
CA SER A 289 -14.85 7.00 8.30
C SER A 289 -15.17 7.34 6.84
N ASN A 290 -14.28 8.03 6.14
CA ASN A 290 -14.50 8.45 4.76
C ASN A 290 -13.17 8.54 3.98
N PRO A 291 -12.90 7.63 3.04
CA PRO A 291 -13.65 6.40 2.74
C PRO A 291 -13.25 5.23 3.66
N MET A 292 -14.21 4.35 4.01
CA MET A 292 -13.93 3.07 4.66
C MET A 292 -13.60 1.99 3.62
N ALA A 293 -12.75 1.02 4.00
CA ALA A 293 -12.41 -0.10 3.14
C ALA A 293 -13.62 -0.99 2.82
N LEU A 294 -13.78 -1.37 1.54
CA LEU A 294 -14.89 -2.22 1.09
C LEU A 294 -14.95 -3.56 1.83
N VAL A 295 -13.80 -4.15 2.16
CA VAL A 295 -13.73 -5.43 2.91
C VAL A 295 -14.42 -5.32 4.26
N VAL A 296 -14.26 -4.19 4.94
CA VAL A 296 -14.87 -3.95 6.26
C VAL A 296 -16.40 -3.91 6.15
N TYR A 297 -16.94 -3.28 5.09
CA TYR A 297 -18.38 -3.34 4.81
C TYR A 297 -18.86 -4.77 4.55
N PHE A 298 -18.12 -5.54 3.74
CA PHE A 298 -18.47 -6.93 3.45
C PHE A 298 -18.50 -7.80 4.72
N LEU A 299 -17.47 -7.70 5.57
CA LEU A 299 -17.42 -8.42 6.84
C LEU A 299 -18.53 -8.01 7.80
N THR A 300 -18.83 -6.71 7.85
CA THR A 300 -19.94 -6.18 8.67
C THR A 300 -21.28 -6.79 8.22
N VAL A 301 -21.53 -6.86 6.91
CA VAL A 301 -22.71 -7.53 6.36
C VAL A 301 -22.72 -9.02 6.71
N MET A 302 -21.58 -9.72 6.65
CA MET A 302 -21.49 -11.13 7.03
C MET A 302 -21.77 -11.37 8.52
N VAL A 303 -21.30 -10.49 9.41
CA VAL A 303 -21.62 -10.52 10.85
C VAL A 303 -23.12 -10.31 11.05
N TYR A 304 -23.75 -9.34 10.38
CA TYR A 304 -25.20 -9.15 10.46
C TYR A 304 -25.97 -10.34 9.93
N LEU A 305 -25.58 -10.92 8.80
CA LEU A 305 -26.20 -12.10 8.22
C LEU A 305 -26.08 -13.32 9.15
N SER A 306 -24.92 -13.52 9.78
CA SER A 306 -24.68 -14.58 10.77
C SER A 306 -25.49 -14.38 12.06
N SER A 307 -25.66 -13.13 12.50
CA SER A 307 -26.54 -12.82 13.64
C SER A 307 -28.00 -13.13 13.33
N ALA A 308 -28.47 -12.79 12.13
CA ALA A 308 -29.84 -13.09 11.69
C ALA A 308 -30.08 -14.60 11.55
N SER A 309 -29.12 -15.35 10.99
CA SER A 309 -29.22 -16.81 10.89
C SER A 309 -29.22 -17.50 12.26
N THR A 310 -28.51 -16.96 13.25
CA THR A 310 -28.57 -17.41 14.64
C THR A 310 -29.98 -17.26 15.22
N VAL A 311 -30.59 -16.08 15.06
CA VAL A 311 -31.97 -15.83 15.54
C VAL A 311 -32.97 -16.74 14.85
N VAL A 312 -32.88 -16.89 13.53
CA VAL A 312 -33.75 -17.78 12.76
C VAL A 312 -33.61 -19.23 13.22
N THR A 313 -32.38 -19.70 13.45
CA THR A 313 -32.12 -21.07 13.93
C THR A 313 -32.72 -21.32 15.31
N ILE A 314 -32.61 -20.36 16.24
CA ILE A 314 -33.25 -20.48 17.57
C ILE A 314 -34.77 -20.54 17.44
N LEU A 315 -35.35 -19.77 16.52
CA LEU A 315 -36.79 -19.79 16.26
C LEU A 315 -37.24 -21.11 15.61
N THR A 316 -36.49 -21.66 14.65
CA THR A 316 -36.83 -22.94 14.01
C THR A 316 -36.73 -24.10 15.01
N LEU A 317 -35.71 -24.10 15.88
CA LEU A 317 -35.60 -25.04 17.00
C LEU A 317 -36.81 -24.96 17.93
N ARG A 318 -37.23 -23.75 18.31
CA ARG A 318 -38.40 -23.56 19.18
C ARG A 318 -39.71 -23.98 18.52
N ILE A 319 -39.81 -23.92 17.20
CA ILE A 319 -40.97 -24.39 16.43
C ILE A 319 -40.94 -25.93 16.31
N TYR A 320 -39.76 -26.53 16.14
CA TYR A 320 -39.58 -27.98 16.04
C TYR A 320 -40.09 -28.71 17.28
N ASP A 321 -39.85 -28.16 18.47
CA ASP A 321 -40.28 -28.75 19.76
C ASP A 321 -41.77 -28.57 20.08
N LYS A 322 -42.55 -27.83 19.26
CA LYS A 322 -43.98 -27.68 19.51
C LYS A 322 -44.75 -28.95 19.13
N SER A 323 -45.55 -29.45 20.07
CA SER A 323 -46.44 -30.61 19.87
C SER A 323 -47.91 -30.23 19.61
N THR A 324 -48.22 -28.95 19.36
CA THR A 324 -49.60 -28.49 19.12
C THR A 324 -50.08 -28.78 17.70
N GLU A 325 -51.34 -28.47 17.38
CA GLU A 325 -51.80 -28.51 15.99
C GLU A 325 -51.21 -27.34 15.18
N VAL A 326 -50.78 -27.64 13.95
CA VAL A 326 -50.21 -26.64 13.03
C VAL A 326 -51.32 -25.74 12.46
N PRO A 327 -51.20 -24.40 12.53
CA PRO A 327 -52.17 -23.48 11.95
C PRO A 327 -52.37 -23.70 10.44
N LYS A 328 -53.60 -23.51 9.95
CA LYS A 328 -53.95 -23.72 8.53
C LYS A 328 -53.09 -22.89 7.57
N TRP A 329 -52.73 -21.66 7.92
CA TRP A 329 -51.87 -20.81 7.11
C TRP A 329 -50.44 -21.37 6.95
N LEU A 330 -49.89 -21.98 8.01
CA LEU A 330 -48.55 -22.54 8.01
C LEU A 330 -48.49 -23.83 7.16
N LYS A 331 -49.58 -24.62 7.15
CA LYS A 331 -49.73 -25.78 6.26
C LYS A 331 -49.69 -25.39 4.78
N VAL A 332 -50.34 -24.28 4.41
CA VAL A 332 -50.30 -23.74 3.03
C VAL A 332 -48.89 -23.30 2.65
N VAL A 333 -48.18 -22.60 3.55
CA VAL A 333 -46.80 -22.16 3.32
C VAL A 333 -45.86 -23.35 3.11
N VAL A 334 -45.93 -24.37 3.97
CA VAL A 334 -45.11 -25.58 3.85
C VAL A 334 -45.40 -26.34 2.56
N ALA A 335 -46.68 -26.47 2.18
CA ALA A 335 -47.05 -27.12 0.93
C ALA A 335 -46.48 -26.39 -0.31
N ILE A 336 -46.48 -25.05 -0.31
CA ILE A 336 -45.88 -24.25 -1.38
C ILE A 336 -44.36 -24.42 -1.43
N ILE A 337 -43.69 -24.40 -0.27
CA ILE A 337 -42.23 -24.56 -0.18
C ILE A 337 -41.82 -25.95 -0.67
N LEU A 338 -42.47 -27.01 -0.16
CA LEU A 338 -42.20 -28.38 -0.59
C LEU A 338 -42.49 -28.57 -2.07
N ALA A 339 -43.60 -28.05 -2.60
CA ALA A 339 -43.90 -28.15 -4.04
C ALA A 339 -42.89 -27.41 -4.93
N ARG A 340 -42.26 -26.34 -4.42
CA ARG A 340 -41.31 -25.50 -5.18
C ARG A 340 -39.86 -25.95 -5.09
N TYR A 341 -39.45 -26.53 -3.95
CA TYR A 341 -38.07 -26.94 -3.69
C TYR A 341 -37.86 -28.47 -3.65
N CYS A 342 -38.90 -29.26 -3.39
CA CYS A 342 -38.90 -30.72 -3.54
C CYS A 342 -39.80 -31.11 -4.72
N CYS A 343 -39.21 -31.47 -5.86
CA CYS A 343 -39.97 -31.99 -7.01
C CYS A 343 -40.88 -33.17 -6.59
N PRO A 344 -42.21 -33.12 -6.82
CA PRO A 344 -43.01 -34.33 -6.83
C PRO A 344 -42.96 -34.91 -8.24
N LYS A 345 -42.23 -36.02 -8.44
CA LYS A 345 -42.53 -36.95 -9.54
C LYS A 345 -41.87 -38.33 -9.32
N LYS A 346 -42.65 -39.24 -8.77
CA LYS A 346 -42.77 -40.59 -9.35
C LYS A 346 -44.13 -41.18 -8.96
N GLN A 347 -45.06 -41.19 -9.91
CA GLN A 347 -46.07 -42.26 -9.94
C GLN A 347 -45.30 -43.53 -10.30
N LEU A 348 -45.23 -44.49 -9.38
CA LEU A 348 -44.94 -45.88 -9.75
C LEU A 348 -46.29 -46.49 -10.12
N SER A 349 -46.47 -46.80 -11.39
CA SER A 349 -47.60 -47.57 -11.90
C SER A 349 -47.45 -49.05 -11.54
N ASP A 350 -48.56 -49.69 -11.22
CA ASP A 350 -48.72 -51.05 -10.68
C ASP A 350 -48.34 -52.22 -11.63
N GLU A 351 -47.27 -52.13 -12.42
CA GLU A 351 -47.01 -53.09 -13.52
C GLU A 351 -45.73 -53.95 -13.44
N GLU A 352 -44.99 -53.97 -12.32
CA GLU A 352 -43.80 -54.84 -12.17
C GLU A 352 -43.92 -55.86 -11.02
N MET A 353 -45.13 -56.43 -10.87
CA MET A 353 -45.45 -57.53 -9.96
C MET A 353 -45.40 -58.90 -10.67
N ALA A 354 -44.26 -59.34 -11.19
CA ALA A 354 -44.03 -60.75 -11.55
C ALA A 354 -42.55 -61.08 -11.79
N GLY A 355 -41.82 -61.48 -10.76
CA GLY A 355 -40.49 -62.04 -10.99
C GLY A 355 -39.66 -62.32 -9.74
N TRP A 356 -39.77 -63.55 -9.25
CA TRP A 356 -38.85 -64.25 -8.35
C TRP A 356 -39.09 -64.17 -6.83
N ALA A 357 -39.11 -65.36 -6.23
CA ALA A 357 -39.47 -65.66 -4.85
C ALA A 357 -38.28 -65.52 -3.86
N ALA A 358 -38.59 -64.95 -2.68
CA ALA A 358 -38.20 -65.25 -1.27
C ALA A 358 -36.80 -65.82 -0.88
N PRO A 359 -36.39 -65.74 0.40
CA PRO A 359 -36.58 -64.70 1.44
C PRO A 359 -35.28 -64.36 2.22
N GLU A 360 -35.15 -63.17 2.82
CA GLU A 360 -34.38 -63.02 4.06
C GLU A 360 -34.78 -61.78 4.87
N LYS A 361 -34.88 -61.96 6.18
CA LYS A 361 -35.39 -61.00 7.19
C LYS A 361 -34.51 -59.76 7.32
N LYS A 362 -35.10 -58.57 7.21
CA LYS A 362 -34.60 -57.32 7.82
C LYS A 362 -35.76 -56.53 8.41
N GLU A 363 -35.51 -55.98 9.60
CA GLU A 363 -36.43 -55.19 10.41
C GLU A 363 -37.08 -54.04 9.63
N ASP A 364 -38.37 -53.84 9.92
CA ASP A 364 -39.25 -52.86 9.28
C ASP A 364 -38.80 -51.41 9.52
N VAL A 365 -37.95 -50.87 8.64
CA VAL A 365 -37.91 -49.43 8.39
C VAL A 365 -39.00 -49.13 7.37
N LYS A 366 -40.18 -48.73 7.85
CA LYS A 366 -41.30 -48.34 6.99
C LYS A 366 -40.90 -47.11 6.17
N PRO A 367 -40.96 -47.16 4.82
CA PRO A 367 -40.79 -45.98 4.00
C PRO A 367 -41.97 -45.03 4.25
N VAL A 368 -41.67 -43.75 4.45
CA VAL A 368 -42.67 -42.68 4.59
C VAL A 368 -43.35 -42.48 3.23
N ILE A 369 -44.50 -43.12 3.03
CA ILE A 369 -45.37 -42.89 1.87
C ILE A 369 -46.28 -41.72 2.21
N LEU A 370 -46.00 -40.53 1.66
CA LEU A 370 -46.80 -39.33 1.88
C LEU A 370 -48.12 -39.42 1.07
N GLY A 371 -49.21 -39.78 1.74
CA GLY A 371 -50.57 -39.65 1.20
C GLY A 371 -51.14 -38.22 1.34
N PRO A 372 -52.21 -37.84 0.62
CA PRO A 372 -52.70 -36.45 0.51
C PRO A 372 -53.39 -35.91 1.78
N THR A 373 -53.52 -36.71 2.83
CA THR A 373 -54.27 -36.40 4.05
C THR A 373 -53.61 -37.00 5.29
N GLU A 374 -52.30 -36.81 5.46
CA GLU A 374 -51.58 -37.20 6.68
C GLU A 374 -51.10 -35.96 7.45
N ASN A 375 -51.16 -36.03 8.78
CA ASN A 375 -50.98 -34.90 9.69
C ASN A 375 -49.64 -34.18 9.47
N ILE A 376 -49.68 -32.96 8.93
CA ILE A 376 -48.51 -32.07 8.84
C ILE A 376 -48.03 -31.78 10.27
N THR A 377 -46.95 -32.44 10.67
CA THR A 377 -46.28 -32.30 11.97
C THR A 377 -45.32 -31.11 11.94
N TYR A 378 -45.10 -30.44 13.09
CA TYR A 378 -44.12 -29.35 13.23
C TYR A 378 -42.69 -29.72 12.79
N ARG A 379 -42.33 -31.02 12.78
CA ARG A 379 -41.07 -31.51 12.21
C ARG A 379 -40.95 -31.24 10.70
N LEU A 380 -42.00 -31.49 9.94
CA LEU A 380 -42.02 -31.22 8.50
C LEU A 380 -42.03 -29.71 8.22
N VAL A 381 -42.68 -28.94 9.10
CA VAL A 381 -42.65 -27.47 9.06
C VAL A 381 -41.23 -26.94 9.28
N GLY A 382 -40.52 -27.46 10.28
CA GLY A 382 -39.12 -27.12 10.56
C GLY A 382 -38.21 -27.41 9.38
N LEU A 383 -38.30 -28.62 8.81
CA LEU A 383 -37.52 -29.01 7.63
C LEU A 383 -37.78 -28.11 6.40
N ALA A 384 -39.05 -27.79 6.13
CA ALA A 384 -39.40 -26.91 5.01
C ALA A 384 -38.87 -25.48 5.22
N LEU A 385 -38.97 -24.95 6.45
CA LEU A 385 -38.40 -23.64 6.79
C LEU A 385 -36.87 -23.63 6.68
N ASP A 386 -36.22 -24.70 7.10
CA ASP A 386 -34.77 -24.84 7.00
C ASP A 386 -34.29 -24.86 5.54
N ILE A 387 -34.96 -25.59 4.66
CA ILE A 387 -34.67 -25.57 3.20
C ILE A 387 -34.86 -24.15 2.63
N LEU A 388 -35.95 -23.47 3.02
CA LEU A 388 -36.21 -22.10 2.57
C LEU A 388 -35.10 -21.14 3.02
N PHE A 389 -34.73 -21.17 4.30
CA PHE A 389 -33.69 -20.32 4.86
C PHE A 389 -32.30 -20.67 4.33
N PHE A 390 -32.03 -21.95 4.06
CA PHE A 390 -30.81 -22.39 3.38
C PHE A 390 -30.67 -21.72 2.01
N VAL A 391 -31.68 -21.85 1.15
CA VAL A 391 -31.66 -21.28 -0.20
C VAL A 391 -31.56 -19.76 -0.14
N LEU A 392 -32.32 -19.12 0.75
CA LEU A 392 -32.27 -17.67 0.94
C LEU A 392 -30.88 -17.21 1.40
N PHE A 393 -30.29 -17.89 2.38
CA PHE A 393 -28.98 -17.55 2.94
C PHE A 393 -27.88 -17.68 1.88
N ILE A 394 -27.84 -18.80 1.15
CA ILE A 394 -26.84 -19.02 0.09
C ILE A 394 -27.01 -17.98 -1.02
N LEU A 395 -28.25 -17.67 -1.41
CA LEU A 395 -28.50 -16.65 -2.44
C LEU A 395 -28.04 -15.26 -1.97
N ILE A 396 -28.35 -14.87 -0.74
CA ILE A 396 -27.89 -13.59 -0.17
C ILE A 396 -26.37 -13.56 -0.08
N ASN A 397 -25.75 -14.63 0.45
CA ASN A 397 -24.30 -14.71 0.59
C ASN A 397 -23.59 -14.62 -0.77
N LEU A 398 -24.08 -15.32 -1.78
CA LEU A 398 -23.53 -15.31 -3.14
C LEU A 398 -23.72 -13.93 -3.80
N VAL A 399 -24.89 -13.31 -3.65
CA VAL A 399 -25.14 -11.95 -4.14
C VAL A 399 -24.22 -10.93 -3.46
N CYS A 400 -24.08 -10.97 -2.14
CA CYS A 400 -23.17 -10.11 -1.39
C CYS A 400 -21.71 -10.31 -1.83
N THR A 401 -21.28 -11.56 -2.03
CA THR A 401 -19.93 -11.88 -2.47
C THR A 401 -19.66 -11.38 -3.90
N ILE A 402 -20.62 -11.51 -4.82
CA ILE A 402 -20.48 -10.99 -6.19
C ILE A 402 -20.45 -9.46 -6.21
N ILE A 403 -21.39 -8.81 -5.51
CA ILE A 403 -21.46 -7.34 -5.41
C ILE A 403 -20.15 -6.77 -4.86
N PHE A 404 -19.46 -7.52 -4.00
CA PHE A 404 -18.20 -7.11 -3.40
C PHE A 404 -16.98 -7.41 -4.28
N LEU A 405 -16.86 -8.64 -4.82
CA LEU A 405 -15.69 -9.05 -5.61
C LEU A 405 -15.62 -8.36 -6.98
N VAL A 406 -16.75 -8.02 -7.59
CA VAL A 406 -16.77 -7.39 -8.92
C VAL A 406 -16.10 -6.00 -8.89
N PRO A 407 -16.50 -5.05 -8.01
CA PRO A 407 -15.81 -3.75 -7.90
C PRO A 407 -14.33 -3.87 -7.54
N LEU A 408 -13.96 -4.82 -6.69
CA LEU A 408 -12.55 -5.07 -6.36
C LEU A 408 -11.74 -5.51 -7.58
N SER A 409 -12.32 -6.35 -8.43
CA SER A 409 -11.65 -6.82 -9.65
C SER A 409 -11.60 -5.77 -10.76
N THR A 410 -12.58 -4.86 -10.85
CA THR A 410 -12.67 -3.90 -11.96
C THR A 410 -12.05 -2.54 -11.64
N ASN A 411 -12.12 -2.10 -10.38
CA ASN A 411 -11.65 -0.78 -9.97
C ASN A 411 -10.34 -0.84 -9.16
N GLY A 412 -9.91 -2.04 -8.74
CA GLY A 412 -8.64 -2.27 -8.06
C GLY A 412 -7.46 -2.55 -9.01
N SER A 413 -7.70 -2.83 -10.29
CA SER A 413 -6.65 -3.12 -11.30
C SER A 413 -6.13 -1.86 -11.97
#